data_AF-A0A345EE41-F1
#
_entry.id   AF-A0A345EE41-F1
#
_cell.length_a   1.000
_cell.length_b   1.000
_cell.length_c   1.000
_cell.angle_alpha   90.00
_cell.angle_beta   90.00
_cell.angle_gamma   90.00
#
_symmetry.space_group_name_H-M   'P 1'
#
loop_
_entity.id
_entity.type
_entity.pdbx_description
1 polymer ?
#
loop_
_entity_poly.entity_id
_entity_poly.type
_entity_poly.pdbx_seq_one_letter_code
_entity_poly.pdbx_strand_id
1 'polypeptide(L)'
;MVFGWSYGGTERRLAAVPGRRCRGSRTRFGDEPRTRRPDGRYDVTMSGRIELSATVFCECVGEAPTTADLTFGDDHLRLESETDSLTVAQSDVFDVRLGSSPRVATDFFTGPVLTVGFDAEDGREVLFVDGSRDSLETYAGLLYRWLLDGREVAARHPAEIGGRVTGQPFDIGTLRVTPGKVGCTGIDYSFGIDLDRIVHLSRSEGELLGDQRTMIELQYVRDGRAVSLDLSVDPPRIQHLLGRHLRQEYDKIRRAVRGLDVPKVAVRTLYELYSLRGAAAPATLFDGPSDASAAILRGLEKASLVRFGDDEVELTSRGWILVTEHVDASADGTAAHGVGD
;
A
#
# COMPACT_ATOMS: atom_id res chain seq x y z
N MET A 1 -9.20 -5.06 -31.72
CA MET A 1 -10.64 -4.90 -31.39
C MET A 1 -10.71 -3.71 -30.44
N VAL A 2 -11.35 -2.61 -30.87
CA VAL A 2 -11.25 -1.30 -30.19
C VAL A 2 -12.46 -1.12 -29.28
N PHE A 3 -12.25 -0.71 -28.03
CA PHE A 3 -13.30 -0.25 -27.12
C PHE A 3 -13.05 1.21 -26.75
N GLY A 4 -13.78 2.12 -27.40
CA GLY A 4 -13.84 3.51 -26.98
C GLY A 4 -14.75 3.68 -25.78
N TRP A 5 -14.38 4.57 -24.86
CA TRP A 5 -15.20 4.96 -23.71
C TRP A 5 -15.59 6.44 -23.85
N SER A 6 -16.89 6.71 -23.85
CA SER A 6 -17.42 8.07 -23.79
C SER A 6 -17.64 8.46 -22.32
N TYR A 7 -17.05 9.57 -21.90
CA TYR A 7 -17.31 10.16 -20.57
C TYR A 7 -18.22 11.37 -20.71
N GLY A 8 -19.36 11.32 -20.04
CA GLY A 8 -20.20 12.48 -19.75
C GLY A 8 -20.51 12.48 -18.25
N GLY A 9 -19.88 13.39 -17.50
CA GLY A 9 -20.03 13.50 -16.06
C GLY A 9 -19.77 14.92 -15.59
N THR A 10 -20.81 15.61 -15.12
CA THR A 10 -20.73 16.99 -14.65
C THR A 10 -20.02 17.10 -13.30
N GLU A 11 -18.99 17.96 -13.22
CA GLU A 11 -18.41 18.35 -11.93
C GLU A 11 -19.47 18.97 -11.01
N ARG A 12 -19.58 18.46 -9.78
CA ARG A 12 -20.20 19.18 -8.67
C ARG A 12 -19.27 19.12 -7.47
N ARG A 13 -18.87 20.30 -6.98
CA ARG A 13 -18.11 20.42 -5.73
C ARG A 13 -18.96 19.93 -4.56
N LEU A 14 -18.39 19.05 -3.73
CA LEU A 14 -19.01 18.60 -2.49
C LEU A 14 -19.07 19.77 -1.49
N ALA A 15 -20.22 19.95 -0.84
CA ALA A 15 -20.44 20.99 0.15
C ALA A 15 -20.49 20.38 1.56
N ALA A 16 -19.70 20.92 2.49
CA ALA A 16 -19.56 20.37 3.82
C ALA A 16 -20.81 20.55 4.69
N VAL A 17 -21.14 19.52 5.49
CA VAL A 17 -22.16 19.57 6.55
C VAL A 17 -21.47 19.86 7.90
N PRO A 18 -22.00 20.73 8.79
CA PRO A 18 -21.28 21.11 10.01
C PRO A 18 -21.42 20.07 11.14
N GLY A 19 -20.31 19.39 11.47
CA GLY A 19 -20.21 18.45 12.59
C GLY A 19 -20.10 19.12 13.97
N ARG A 20 -20.56 18.43 15.02
CA ARG A 20 -20.48 18.89 16.43
C ARG A 20 -19.17 18.43 17.08
N ARG A 21 -18.46 19.34 17.76
CA ARG A 21 -17.18 19.03 18.42
C ARG A 21 -17.35 18.14 19.66
N CYS A 22 -16.71 16.97 19.65
CA CYS A 22 -16.39 16.18 20.85
C CYS A 22 -14.86 16.07 21.02
N ARG A 23 -14.37 16.02 22.27
CA ARG A 23 -12.93 15.93 22.58
C ARG A 23 -12.51 14.46 22.73
N GLY A 24 -11.55 14.01 21.91
CA GLY A 24 -10.96 12.67 21.97
C GLY A 24 -9.44 12.68 21.74
N SER A 25 -8.74 11.73 22.37
CA SER A 25 -7.29 11.49 22.41
C SER A 25 -6.47 11.72 21.13
N ARG A 26 -5.29 12.34 21.28
CA ARG A 26 -4.30 12.55 20.21
C ARG A 26 -3.40 11.32 19.97
N THR A 27 -3.49 10.69 18.80
CA THR A 27 -2.34 10.04 18.15
C THR A 27 -1.69 11.05 17.21
N ARG A 28 -0.41 11.39 17.43
CA ARG A 28 0.29 12.37 16.58
C ARG A 28 0.74 11.73 15.27
N PHE A 29 0.49 12.44 14.18
CA PHE A 29 1.14 12.20 12.89
C PHE A 29 2.45 13.02 12.87
N GLY A 30 3.60 12.33 12.82
CA GLY A 30 4.92 12.95 12.70
C GLY A 30 5.70 13.16 14.02
N ASP A 31 6.74 12.36 14.19
CA ASP A 31 8.00 12.72 14.85
C ASP A 31 9.11 11.94 14.08
N GLU A 32 9.83 12.60 13.18
CA GLU A 32 10.89 11.98 12.38
C GLU A 32 12.23 11.92 13.15
N PRO A 33 12.89 10.75 13.26
CA PRO A 33 14.21 10.66 13.87
C PRO A 33 15.31 11.10 12.89
N ARG A 34 16.04 12.16 13.23
CA ARG A 34 17.24 12.59 12.50
C ARG A 34 18.40 11.62 12.75
N THR A 35 18.84 10.88 11.73
CA THR A 35 20.11 10.13 11.75
C THR A 35 21.02 10.50 10.58
N ARG A 36 22.32 10.23 10.73
CA ARG A 36 23.42 10.85 9.97
C ARG A 36 24.09 9.80 9.06
N ARG A 37 24.48 10.22 7.86
CA ARG A 37 25.24 9.44 6.83
C ARG A 37 26.60 8.94 7.40
N PRO A 38 27.28 7.92 6.83
CA PRO A 38 27.48 7.65 5.40
C PRO A 38 26.40 6.78 4.72
N ASP A 39 26.24 6.84 3.40
CA ASP A 39 26.48 7.99 2.51
C ASP A 39 25.40 8.13 1.42
N GLY A 40 25.69 7.98 0.11
CA GLY A 40 24.78 8.18 -1.01
C GLY A 40 24.25 9.62 -1.12
N ARG A 41 24.64 10.38 -2.16
CA ARG A 41 24.23 11.80 -2.25
C ARG A 41 22.79 11.94 -2.72
N TYR A 42 21.88 12.06 -1.77
CA TYR A 42 20.70 12.91 -1.92
C TYR A 42 21.09 14.34 -1.50
N ASP A 43 20.57 15.37 -2.16
CA ASP A 43 20.54 16.72 -1.58
C ASP A 43 19.09 17.16 -1.42
N VAL A 44 18.58 17.02 -0.20
CA VAL A 44 17.26 17.55 0.16
C VAL A 44 17.43 19.03 0.43
N THR A 45 17.54 19.80 -0.67
CA THR A 45 17.48 21.27 -0.60
C THR A 45 16.16 21.67 0.06
N MET A 46 16.16 22.70 0.91
CA MET A 46 14.97 23.11 1.69
C MET A 46 13.88 23.81 0.85
N SER A 47 13.80 23.46 -0.44
CA SER A 47 12.80 23.90 -1.43
C SER A 47 12.25 22.69 -2.21
N GLY A 48 11.82 21.65 -1.50
CA GLY A 48 10.80 20.67 -1.95
C GLY A 48 11.08 19.75 -3.14
N ARG A 49 12.13 19.98 -3.93
CA ARG A 49 12.45 19.23 -5.15
C ARG A 49 13.18 17.93 -4.78
N ILE A 50 12.66 16.80 -5.23
CA ILE A 50 13.22 15.47 -5.04
C ILE A 50 13.87 15.04 -6.35
N GLU A 51 15.10 14.54 -6.28
CA GLU A 51 15.98 14.30 -7.42
C GLU A 51 16.53 12.87 -7.44
N LEU A 52 16.67 12.29 -8.63
CA LEU A 52 17.29 11.01 -8.90
C LEU A 52 17.99 11.03 -10.26
N SER A 53 19.31 10.95 -10.28
CA SER A 53 20.08 10.62 -11.49
C SER A 53 19.94 9.13 -11.80
N ALA A 54 19.47 8.78 -12.99
CA ALA A 54 19.19 7.40 -13.37
C ALA A 54 19.32 7.17 -14.89
N THR A 55 19.36 5.90 -15.30
CA THR A 55 19.16 5.54 -16.70
C THR A 55 17.65 5.49 -16.98
N VAL A 56 17.20 6.21 -18.00
CA VAL A 56 15.79 6.38 -18.33
C VAL A 56 15.49 6.02 -19.77
N PHE A 57 14.24 5.66 -20.06
CA PHE A 57 13.72 5.49 -21.40
C PHE A 57 12.26 5.98 -21.49
N CYS A 58 11.97 6.89 -22.41
CA CYS A 58 10.63 7.20 -22.92
C CYS A 58 10.73 7.30 -24.43
N GLU A 59 9.83 6.64 -25.15
CA GLU A 59 9.74 6.74 -26.62
C GLU A 59 9.53 8.21 -27.06
N CYS A 60 8.82 8.99 -26.23
CA CYS A 60 8.62 10.42 -26.34
C CYS A 60 9.87 11.31 -26.23
N VAL A 61 10.98 10.78 -25.68
CA VAL A 61 12.25 11.52 -25.47
C VAL A 61 13.34 11.03 -26.43
N GLY A 62 13.38 9.73 -26.74
CA GLY A 62 14.36 9.18 -27.67
C GLY A 62 14.27 7.67 -27.85
N GLU A 63 14.89 7.17 -28.93
CA GLU A 63 14.84 5.76 -29.33
C GLU A 63 15.69 4.81 -28.47
N ALA A 64 16.50 5.34 -27.54
CA ALA A 64 17.43 4.56 -26.72
C ALA A 64 17.48 5.07 -25.27
N PRO A 65 17.84 4.23 -24.29
CA PRO A 65 18.04 4.66 -22.92
C PRO A 65 19.16 5.69 -22.80
N THR A 66 18.95 6.70 -21.96
CA THR A 66 19.91 7.77 -21.68
C THR A 66 20.06 8.00 -20.19
N THR A 67 21.14 8.66 -19.77
CA THR A 67 21.25 9.17 -18.39
C THR A 67 20.47 10.47 -18.28
N ALA A 68 19.61 10.59 -17.28
CA ALA A 68 18.87 11.81 -17.00
C ALA A 68 18.71 12.04 -15.49
N ASP A 69 18.59 13.31 -15.13
CA ASP A 69 18.18 13.73 -13.79
C ASP A 69 16.64 13.85 -13.77
N LEU A 70 16.01 12.98 -12.99
CA LEU A 70 14.58 13.02 -12.75
C LEU A 70 14.31 13.86 -11.51
N THR A 71 13.48 14.89 -11.66
CA THR A 71 13.09 15.73 -10.52
C THR A 71 11.58 15.92 -10.44
N PHE A 72 10.99 15.85 -9.25
CA PHE A 72 9.63 16.33 -9.04
C PHE A 72 9.53 17.28 -7.85
N GLY A 73 8.59 18.22 -7.97
CA GLY A 73 8.38 19.31 -7.03
C GLY A 73 7.31 20.25 -7.57
N ASP A 74 6.71 21.02 -6.67
CA ASP A 74 5.50 21.82 -6.94
C ASP A 74 4.44 20.94 -7.62
N ASP A 75 4.12 21.21 -8.88
CA ASP A 75 3.10 20.51 -9.68
C ASP A 75 3.66 19.75 -10.90
N HIS A 76 4.98 19.54 -11.01
CA HIS A 76 5.56 18.85 -12.18
C HIS A 76 6.60 17.75 -11.83
N LEU A 77 6.60 16.69 -12.63
CA LEU A 77 7.72 15.77 -12.82
C LEU A 77 8.51 16.24 -14.05
N ARG A 78 9.84 16.29 -13.94
CA ARG A 78 10.77 16.67 -15.00
C ARG A 78 11.83 15.60 -15.17
N LEU A 79 12.28 15.45 -16.41
CA LEU A 79 13.42 14.64 -16.82
C LEU A 79 14.31 15.56 -17.65
N GLU A 80 15.56 15.72 -17.24
CA GLU A 80 16.56 16.56 -17.90
C GLU A 80 17.76 15.67 -18.29
N SER A 81 18.07 15.56 -19.58
CA SER A 81 19.25 14.86 -20.10
C SER A 81 20.23 15.86 -20.76
N GLU A 82 21.35 15.39 -21.31
CA GLU A 82 22.28 16.28 -22.04
C GLU A 82 21.68 16.89 -23.32
N THR A 83 20.70 16.23 -23.93
CA THR A 83 20.14 16.58 -25.24
C THR A 83 18.67 17.00 -25.19
N ASP A 84 17.91 16.46 -24.24
CA ASP A 84 16.45 16.49 -24.25
C ASP A 84 15.88 16.80 -22.87
N SER A 85 14.64 17.30 -22.84
CA SER A 85 13.93 17.53 -21.60
C SER A 85 12.45 17.22 -21.75
N LEU A 86 11.86 16.60 -20.73
CA LEU A 86 10.44 16.29 -20.63
C LEU A 86 9.89 16.89 -19.34
N THR A 87 8.72 17.51 -19.42
CA THR A 87 7.97 18.03 -18.26
C THR A 87 6.55 17.48 -18.30
N VAL A 88 6.12 16.83 -17.23
CA VAL A 88 4.82 16.18 -17.06
C VAL A 88 4.13 16.81 -15.86
N ALA A 89 2.88 17.28 -16.00
CA ALA A 89 2.17 17.83 -14.85
C ALA A 89 1.70 16.70 -13.92
N GLN A 90 1.58 17.01 -12.62
CA GLN A 90 1.08 16.09 -11.59
C GLN A 90 -0.31 15.53 -11.93
N SER A 91 -1.13 16.31 -12.65
CA SER A 91 -2.45 15.90 -13.12
C SER A 91 -2.41 14.76 -14.15
N ASP A 92 -1.31 14.62 -14.88
CA ASP A 92 -1.28 13.81 -16.10
C ASP A 92 -0.70 12.41 -15.82
N VAL A 93 0.01 12.26 -14.69
CA VAL A 93 0.46 10.96 -14.17
C VAL A 93 -0.75 10.13 -13.73
N PHE A 94 -0.97 9.00 -14.41
CA PHE A 94 -2.04 8.05 -14.12
C PHE A 94 -1.55 6.70 -13.59
N ASP A 95 -0.27 6.38 -13.74
CA ASP A 95 0.31 5.15 -13.22
C ASP A 95 1.72 5.33 -12.64
N VAL A 96 2.01 4.58 -11.58
CA VAL A 96 3.33 4.45 -10.95
C VAL A 96 3.49 2.98 -10.55
N ARG A 97 4.62 2.35 -10.88
CA ARG A 97 4.87 0.93 -10.53
C ARG A 97 6.36 0.66 -10.38
N LEU A 98 6.75 0.04 -9.28
CA LEU A 98 8.06 -0.59 -9.16
C LEU A 98 7.95 -2.11 -9.30
N GLY A 99 8.72 -2.72 -10.19
CA GLY A 99 8.74 -4.18 -10.35
C GLY A 99 9.54 -4.65 -11.57
N SER A 100 9.34 -5.90 -11.97
CA SER A 100 10.00 -6.47 -13.16
C SER A 100 9.71 -5.66 -14.42
N SER A 101 10.76 -5.45 -15.22
CA SER A 101 10.69 -4.77 -16.52
C SER A 101 9.60 -5.36 -17.43
N PRO A 102 8.68 -4.54 -17.98
CA PRO A 102 7.80 -4.95 -19.07
C PRO A 102 8.61 -5.32 -20.32
N ARG A 103 8.04 -6.10 -21.25
CA ARG A 103 8.78 -6.65 -22.40
C ARG A 103 9.52 -5.59 -23.21
N VAL A 104 8.87 -4.46 -23.51
CA VAL A 104 9.45 -3.31 -24.25
C VAL A 104 10.70 -2.75 -23.56
N ALA A 105 10.70 -2.73 -22.23
CA ALA A 105 11.82 -2.28 -21.42
C ALA A 105 12.81 -3.40 -21.06
N THR A 106 12.54 -4.67 -21.43
CA THR A 106 13.44 -5.81 -21.15
C THR A 106 14.61 -5.87 -22.13
N ASP A 107 14.44 -5.28 -23.32
CA ASP A 107 15.51 -5.12 -24.32
C ASP A 107 16.61 -4.14 -23.83
N PHE A 108 16.30 -3.33 -22.81
CA PHE A 108 17.17 -2.30 -22.24
C PHE A 108 17.57 -2.56 -20.79
N PHE A 109 16.66 -3.09 -19.97
CA PHE A 109 16.84 -3.24 -18.53
C PHE A 109 16.58 -4.67 -18.05
N THR A 110 17.55 -5.24 -17.34
CA THR A 110 17.47 -6.61 -16.78
C THR A 110 16.97 -6.63 -15.33
N GLY A 111 16.92 -5.47 -14.67
CA GLY A 111 16.57 -5.31 -13.26
C GLY A 111 15.09 -5.00 -12.98
N PRO A 112 14.75 -4.68 -11.72
CA PRO A 112 13.50 -4.02 -11.40
C PRO A 112 13.54 -2.57 -11.92
N VAL A 113 12.51 -2.15 -12.63
CA VAL A 113 12.36 -0.77 -13.12
C VAL A 113 11.22 -0.07 -12.39
N LEU A 114 11.35 1.23 -12.20
CA LEU A 114 10.22 2.10 -11.93
C LEU A 114 9.58 2.49 -13.29
N THR A 115 8.28 2.32 -13.39
CA THR A 115 7.45 2.70 -14.53
C THR A 115 6.52 3.83 -14.10
N VAL A 116 6.49 4.93 -14.85
CA VAL A 116 5.57 6.06 -14.65
C VAL A 116 4.78 6.23 -15.95
N GLY A 117 3.46 6.07 -15.88
CA GLY A 117 2.54 6.26 -17.01
C GLY A 117 1.85 7.61 -16.91
N PHE A 118 1.86 8.38 -18.00
CA PHE A 118 1.30 9.73 -18.04
C PHE A 118 0.62 10.03 -19.38
N ASP A 119 -0.39 10.90 -19.36
CA ASP A 119 -1.02 11.42 -20.57
C ASP A 119 -0.12 12.55 -21.15
N ALA A 120 0.05 12.57 -22.47
CA ALA A 120 0.85 13.53 -23.26
C ALA A 120 0.04 14.03 -24.47
N GLU A 121 0.57 14.95 -25.28
CA GLU A 121 -0.19 15.55 -26.40
C GLU A 121 -0.69 14.52 -27.43
N ASP A 122 0.17 13.56 -27.81
CA ASP A 122 -0.14 12.53 -28.82
C ASP A 122 -0.78 11.25 -28.25
N GLY A 123 -0.94 11.14 -26.93
CA GLY A 123 -1.56 9.97 -26.29
C GLY A 123 -1.02 9.63 -24.91
N ARG A 124 -0.75 8.34 -24.68
CA ARG A 124 -0.26 7.84 -23.39
C ARG A 124 1.17 7.37 -23.50
N GLU A 125 2.01 7.97 -22.69
CA GLU A 125 3.43 7.72 -22.65
C GLU A 125 3.83 6.95 -21.38
N VAL A 126 4.98 6.29 -21.47
CA VAL A 126 5.52 5.50 -20.38
C VAL A 126 7.01 5.79 -20.22
N LEU A 127 7.35 6.33 -19.06
CA LEU A 127 8.72 6.53 -18.61
C LEU A 127 9.18 5.32 -17.80
N PHE A 128 10.26 4.69 -18.26
CA PHE A 128 11.00 3.67 -17.52
C PHE A 128 12.24 4.29 -16.87
N VAL A 129 12.50 3.90 -15.62
CA VAL A 129 13.63 4.36 -14.82
C VAL A 129 14.32 3.13 -14.20
N ASP A 130 15.59 2.96 -14.49
CA ASP A 130 16.45 1.90 -13.95
C ASP A 130 17.47 2.49 -12.95
N GLY A 131 17.86 1.69 -11.97
CA GLY A 131 18.76 2.14 -10.91
C GLY A 131 18.83 1.16 -9.73
N SER A 132 19.50 1.60 -8.65
CA SER A 132 19.56 0.78 -7.44
C SER A 132 18.17 0.56 -6.86
N ARG A 133 17.89 -0.66 -6.40
CA ARG A 133 16.58 -1.02 -5.86
C ARG A 133 16.13 -0.09 -4.73
N ASP A 134 17.05 0.26 -3.83
CA ASP A 134 16.74 1.12 -2.68
C ASP A 134 16.47 2.58 -3.12
N SER A 135 17.17 3.05 -4.16
CA SER A 135 16.89 4.35 -4.80
C SER A 135 15.51 4.36 -5.46
N LEU A 136 15.16 3.32 -6.20
CA LEU A 136 13.85 3.19 -6.86
C LEU A 136 12.71 3.03 -5.84
N GLU A 137 12.89 2.23 -4.77
CA GLU A 137 11.90 2.08 -3.68
C GLU A 137 11.69 3.43 -2.96
N THR A 138 12.76 4.17 -2.68
CA THR A 138 12.70 5.51 -2.05
C THR A 138 12.01 6.53 -2.96
N TYR A 139 12.42 6.64 -4.22
CA TYR A 139 11.88 7.59 -5.18
C TYR A 139 10.40 7.30 -5.49
N ALA A 140 10.02 6.03 -5.67
CA ALA A 140 8.63 5.65 -5.86
C ALA A 140 7.75 5.98 -4.64
N GLY A 141 8.22 5.73 -3.42
CA GLY A 141 7.50 6.10 -2.19
C GLY A 141 7.30 7.61 -2.04
N LEU A 142 8.31 8.40 -2.44
CA LEU A 142 8.22 9.86 -2.48
C LEU A 142 7.30 10.37 -3.61
N LEU A 143 7.31 9.71 -4.77
CA LEU A 143 6.43 10.04 -5.91
C LEU A 143 4.96 9.77 -5.57
N TYR A 144 4.66 8.63 -4.91
CA TYR A 144 3.31 8.37 -4.39
C TYR A 144 2.88 9.42 -3.36
N ARG A 145 3.76 9.83 -2.44
CA ARG A 145 3.48 10.95 -1.53
C ARG A 145 3.13 12.23 -2.29
N TRP A 146 3.92 12.59 -3.30
CA TRP A 146 3.68 13.80 -4.11
C TRP A 146 2.35 13.74 -4.87
N LEU A 147 1.97 12.58 -5.43
CA LEU A 147 0.71 12.43 -6.17
C LEU A 147 -0.54 12.42 -5.26
N LEU A 148 -0.42 11.87 -4.04
CA LEU A 148 -1.55 11.45 -3.19
C LEU A 148 -1.72 12.26 -1.89
N ASP A 149 -0.69 12.85 -1.29
CA ASP A 149 -0.86 13.63 -0.04
C ASP A 149 -1.69 14.88 -0.30
N GLY A 150 -2.57 15.23 0.66
CA GLY A 150 -3.38 16.44 0.56
C GLY A 150 -4.67 16.28 -0.25
N ARG A 151 -4.91 15.13 -0.89
CA ARG A 151 -6.16 14.85 -1.63
C ARG A 151 -7.34 14.70 -0.66
N GLU A 152 -8.54 15.06 -1.14
CA GLU A 152 -9.77 14.76 -0.40
C GLU A 152 -10.06 13.25 -0.42
N VAL A 153 -10.51 12.70 0.69
CA VAL A 153 -10.84 11.28 0.85
C VAL A 153 -12.06 11.12 1.74
N ALA A 154 -12.99 10.27 1.33
CA ALA A 154 -14.01 9.73 2.21
C ALA A 154 -13.46 8.48 2.89
N ALA A 155 -13.49 8.45 4.22
CA ALA A 155 -12.96 7.35 5.03
C ALA A 155 -14.02 6.86 6.02
N ARG A 156 -14.19 5.54 6.12
CA ARG A 156 -14.98 4.89 7.17
C ARG A 156 -14.02 4.14 8.09
N HIS A 157 -13.69 4.74 9.24
CA HIS A 157 -12.68 4.22 10.16
C HIS A 157 -13.15 4.20 11.63
N PRO A 158 -12.97 3.07 12.34
CA PRO A 158 -12.81 1.71 11.81
C PRO A 158 -14.14 1.22 11.21
N ALA A 159 -14.12 0.56 10.06
CA ALA A 159 -15.30 -0.09 9.47
C ALA A 159 -15.67 -1.38 10.21
N GLU A 160 -14.66 -2.18 10.57
CA GLU A 160 -14.79 -3.35 11.42
C GLU A 160 -13.67 -3.43 12.46
N ILE A 161 -13.93 -4.10 13.58
CA ILE A 161 -12.91 -4.50 14.56
C ILE A 161 -13.11 -5.99 14.87
N GLY A 162 -12.10 -6.82 14.58
CA GLY A 162 -12.12 -8.26 14.87
C GLY A 162 -13.25 -9.04 14.15
N GLY A 163 -13.67 -8.58 12.97
CA GLY A 163 -14.81 -9.16 12.23
C GLY A 163 -16.19 -8.72 12.74
N ARG A 164 -16.27 -7.57 13.42
CA ARG A 164 -17.53 -6.94 13.83
C ARG A 164 -17.64 -5.54 13.22
N VAL A 165 -18.64 -5.35 12.37
CA VAL A 165 -19.03 -4.04 11.82
C VAL A 165 -19.30 -3.05 12.94
N THR A 166 -18.77 -1.84 12.81
CA THR A 166 -18.85 -0.78 13.84
C THR A 166 -20.02 0.18 13.67
N GLY A 167 -20.61 0.22 12.47
CA GLY A 167 -21.63 1.20 12.10
C GLY A 167 -21.14 2.65 11.97
N GLN A 168 -19.82 2.88 11.89
CA GLN A 168 -19.30 4.23 11.64
C GLN A 168 -19.74 4.75 10.25
N PRO A 169 -20.08 6.05 10.11
CA PRO A 169 -20.34 6.67 8.82
C PRO A 169 -19.03 6.87 8.03
N PHE A 170 -19.17 7.36 6.79
CA PHE A 170 -18.05 7.96 6.08
C PHE A 170 -17.88 9.42 6.50
N ASP A 171 -16.66 9.79 6.90
CA ASP A 171 -16.25 11.17 7.09
C ASP A 171 -15.38 11.61 5.89
N ILE A 172 -15.53 12.87 5.48
CA ILE A 172 -14.67 13.48 4.44
C ILE A 172 -13.50 14.19 5.14
N GLY A 173 -12.29 13.87 4.73
CA GLY A 173 -11.07 14.52 5.22
C GLY A 173 -9.98 14.60 4.17
N THR A 174 -8.76 14.83 4.64
CA THR A 174 -7.56 14.94 3.84
C THR A 174 -6.69 13.70 3.99
N LEU A 175 -6.46 13.02 2.87
CA LEU A 175 -5.54 11.88 2.73
C LEU A 175 -4.13 12.32 3.10
N ARG A 176 -3.46 11.51 3.91
CA ARG A 176 -2.05 11.68 4.26
C ARG A 176 -1.24 10.50 3.79
N VAL A 177 -0.16 10.76 3.08
CA VAL A 177 0.75 9.76 2.52
C VAL A 177 2.18 10.17 2.79
N THR A 178 2.92 9.28 3.46
CA THR A 178 4.37 9.36 3.61
C THR A 178 4.98 8.01 3.26
N PRO A 179 6.28 7.92 2.95
CA PRO A 179 6.94 6.63 2.76
C PRO A 179 6.60 5.67 3.93
N GLY A 180 6.02 4.51 3.60
CA GLY A 180 5.61 3.50 4.57
C GLY A 180 4.36 3.79 5.41
N LYS A 181 3.58 4.85 5.15
CA LYS A 181 2.38 5.18 5.96
C LYS A 181 1.26 5.87 5.16
N VAL A 182 0.01 5.48 5.40
CA VAL A 182 -1.21 6.15 4.91
C VAL A 182 -2.08 6.60 6.08
N GLY A 183 -2.90 7.64 5.92
CA GLY A 183 -3.82 8.09 6.96
C GLY A 183 -4.86 9.09 6.48
N CYS A 184 -5.72 9.53 7.39
CA CYS A 184 -6.68 10.60 7.14
C CYS A 184 -6.67 11.61 8.29
N THR A 185 -6.83 12.88 7.94
CA THR A 185 -6.86 14.03 8.86
C THR A 185 -8.05 14.93 8.54
N GLY A 186 -8.54 15.70 9.51
CA GLY A 186 -9.72 16.58 9.32
C GLY A 186 -11.07 15.91 9.57
N ILE A 187 -11.07 14.60 9.82
CA ILE A 187 -12.20 13.80 10.33
C ILE A 187 -12.21 13.75 11.87
N ASP A 188 -13.33 13.36 12.47
CA ASP A 188 -13.50 13.31 13.94
C ASP A 188 -12.45 12.43 14.64
N TYR A 189 -12.09 11.30 14.01
CA TYR A 189 -11.06 10.38 14.48
C TYR A 189 -9.94 10.20 13.44
N SER A 190 -9.05 11.20 13.37
CA SER A 190 -7.88 11.15 12.48
C SER A 190 -6.98 9.94 12.80
N PHE A 191 -6.56 9.21 11.76
CA PHE A 191 -5.80 7.96 11.89
C PHE A 191 -4.57 7.94 10.97
N GLY A 192 -3.63 7.04 11.28
CA GLY A 192 -2.49 6.71 10.43
C GLY A 192 -2.12 5.24 10.61
N ILE A 193 -1.88 4.56 9.49
CA ILE A 193 -1.64 3.14 9.37
C ILE A 193 -0.27 2.96 8.72
N ASP A 194 0.64 2.29 9.43
CA ASP A 194 1.92 1.86 8.88
C ASP A 194 1.65 0.74 7.87
N LEU A 195 2.20 0.85 6.66
CA LEU A 195 1.83 -0.02 5.53
C LEU A 195 2.31 -1.47 5.74
N ASP A 196 3.30 -1.69 6.60
CA ASP A 196 3.77 -3.00 7.05
C ASP A 196 2.76 -3.75 7.96
N ARG A 197 1.71 -3.06 8.42
CA ARG A 197 0.59 -3.64 9.20
C ARG A 197 -0.57 -4.13 8.35
N ILE A 198 -0.59 -3.86 7.05
CA ILE A 198 -1.67 -4.29 6.14
C ILE A 198 -1.65 -5.82 6.01
N VAL A 199 -2.82 -6.44 6.14
CA VAL A 199 -3.01 -7.90 6.05
C VAL A 199 -4.04 -8.33 5.02
N HIS A 200 -4.91 -7.41 4.57
CA HIS A 200 -5.81 -7.63 3.45
C HIS A 200 -6.01 -6.31 2.68
N LEU A 201 -6.23 -6.42 1.37
CA LEU A 201 -6.55 -5.29 0.50
C LEU A 201 -7.41 -5.76 -0.68
N SER A 202 -8.66 -5.31 -0.71
CA SER A 202 -9.67 -5.64 -1.72
C SER A 202 -10.13 -4.38 -2.46
N ARG A 203 -11.08 -4.55 -3.39
CA ARG A 203 -11.90 -3.47 -3.92
C ARG A 203 -13.36 -3.89 -3.72
N SER A 204 -14.17 -2.96 -3.26
CA SER A 204 -15.60 -3.15 -3.04
C SER A 204 -16.38 -2.07 -3.78
N GLU A 205 -17.69 -2.27 -3.92
CA GLU A 205 -18.64 -1.25 -4.37
C GLU A 205 -19.51 -0.88 -3.15
N GLY A 206 -19.73 0.41 -2.91
CA GLY A 206 -20.54 0.87 -1.78
C GLY A 206 -21.18 2.24 -2.04
N GLU A 207 -22.21 2.54 -1.27
CA GLU A 207 -22.90 3.83 -1.33
C GLU A 207 -22.12 4.88 -0.54
N LEU A 208 -21.85 6.02 -1.18
CA LEU A 208 -21.29 7.22 -0.56
C LEU A 208 -22.12 8.43 -0.99
N LEU A 209 -22.77 9.10 -0.03
CA LEU A 209 -23.62 10.28 -0.26
C LEU A 209 -24.79 10.05 -1.25
N GLY A 210 -25.26 8.81 -1.40
CA GLY A 210 -26.30 8.43 -2.36
C GLY A 210 -25.78 8.00 -3.74
N ASP A 211 -24.47 8.15 -4.01
CA ASP A 211 -23.83 7.63 -5.22
C ASP A 211 -23.22 6.24 -4.94
N GLN A 212 -23.35 5.32 -5.90
CA GLN A 212 -22.57 4.08 -5.88
C GLN A 212 -21.13 4.37 -6.31
N ARG A 213 -20.15 3.97 -5.50
CA ARG A 213 -18.72 4.22 -5.75
C ARG A 213 -17.89 2.98 -5.46
N THR A 214 -16.86 2.77 -6.28
CA THR A 214 -15.80 1.84 -5.94
C THR A 214 -15.05 2.34 -4.71
N MET A 215 -14.70 1.43 -3.80
CA MET A 215 -13.96 1.69 -2.57
C MET A 215 -12.71 0.81 -2.52
N ILE A 216 -11.71 1.27 -1.77
CA ILE A 216 -10.56 0.47 -1.34
C ILE A 216 -10.87 0.02 0.09
N GLU A 217 -11.15 -1.25 0.26
CA GLU A 217 -11.23 -1.88 1.58
C GLU A 217 -9.83 -2.39 1.96
N LEU A 218 -9.39 -2.03 3.15
CA LEU A 218 -8.07 -2.32 3.70
C LEU A 218 -8.23 -2.87 5.11
N GLN A 219 -7.57 -3.99 5.41
CA GLN A 219 -7.48 -4.53 6.76
C GLN A 219 -6.04 -4.44 7.24
N TYR A 220 -5.85 -3.99 8.48
CA TYR A 220 -4.54 -3.89 9.12
C TYR A 220 -4.58 -4.37 10.57
N VAL A 221 -3.43 -4.73 11.12
CA VAL A 221 -3.31 -5.23 12.50
C VAL A 221 -2.97 -4.10 13.46
N ARG A 222 -3.75 -3.99 14.52
CA ARG A 222 -3.53 -3.09 15.64
C ARG A 222 -3.85 -3.80 16.94
N ASP A 223 -2.92 -3.75 17.88
CA ASP A 223 -3.09 -4.27 19.25
C ASP A 223 -3.60 -5.73 19.23
N GLY A 224 -2.88 -6.58 18.48
CA GLY A 224 -3.20 -8.00 18.19
C GLY A 224 -4.35 -8.25 17.20
N ARG A 225 -5.22 -7.26 16.95
CA ARG A 225 -6.51 -7.44 16.28
C ARG A 225 -6.53 -6.87 14.87
N ALA A 226 -7.24 -7.54 13.97
CA ALA A 226 -7.57 -7.01 12.65
C ALA A 226 -8.60 -5.86 12.74
N VAL A 227 -8.32 -4.75 12.06
CA VAL A 227 -9.17 -3.57 11.94
C VAL A 227 -9.35 -3.24 10.46
N SER A 228 -10.59 -3.08 10.01
CA SER A 228 -10.92 -2.74 8.62
C SER A 228 -11.17 -1.24 8.44
N LEU A 229 -10.89 -0.75 7.23
CA LEU A 229 -11.00 0.63 6.78
C LEU A 229 -11.52 0.64 5.34
N ASP A 230 -12.48 1.49 5.03
CA ASP A 230 -12.86 1.79 3.64
C ASP A 230 -12.43 3.20 3.26
N LEU A 231 -11.85 3.33 2.07
CA LEU A 231 -11.44 4.61 1.47
C LEU A 231 -12.08 4.79 0.09
N SER A 232 -12.56 5.99 -0.22
CA SER A 232 -12.93 6.41 -1.58
C SER A 232 -12.32 7.78 -1.88
N VAL A 233 -11.72 7.94 -3.06
CA VAL A 233 -10.96 9.13 -3.46
C VAL A 233 -11.32 9.53 -4.89
N ASP A 234 -11.69 10.79 -5.10
CA ASP A 234 -11.90 11.34 -6.44
C ASP A 234 -10.68 12.13 -6.94
N PRO A 235 -10.42 12.17 -8.27
CA PRO A 235 -11.06 11.35 -9.30
C PRO A 235 -10.57 9.88 -9.30
N PRO A 236 -11.24 8.96 -10.03
CA PRO A 236 -10.89 7.53 -10.08
C PRO A 236 -9.42 7.21 -10.42
N ARG A 237 -8.71 8.10 -11.13
CA ARG A 237 -7.25 8.02 -11.37
C ARG A 237 -6.46 8.03 -10.06
N ILE A 238 -6.79 8.93 -9.14
CA ILE A 238 -6.12 9.05 -7.83
C ILE A 238 -6.45 7.83 -6.96
N GLN A 239 -7.69 7.32 -7.00
CA GLN A 239 -8.03 6.05 -6.35
C GLN A 239 -7.26 4.85 -6.92
N HIS A 240 -7.02 4.81 -8.25
CA HIS A 240 -6.19 3.78 -8.85
C HIS A 240 -4.75 3.85 -8.34
N LEU A 241 -4.15 5.05 -8.30
CA LEU A 241 -2.80 5.29 -7.77
C LEU A 241 -2.69 4.90 -6.28
N LEU A 242 -3.65 5.31 -5.44
CA LEU A 242 -3.69 4.92 -4.03
C LEU A 242 -3.81 3.40 -3.85
N GLY A 243 -4.76 2.77 -4.55
CA GLY A 243 -4.96 1.33 -4.50
C GLY A 243 -3.74 0.54 -5.00
N ARG A 244 -2.97 1.11 -5.94
CA ARG A 244 -1.71 0.52 -6.40
C ARG A 244 -0.57 0.69 -5.40
N HIS A 245 -0.43 1.87 -4.78
CA HIS A 245 0.55 2.10 -3.71
C HIS A 245 0.37 1.10 -2.56
N LEU A 246 -0.86 0.98 -2.05
CA LEU A 246 -1.22 0.05 -0.98
C LEU A 246 -0.94 -1.41 -1.37
N ARG A 247 -1.27 -1.79 -2.62
CA ARG A 247 -1.02 -3.14 -3.13
C ARG A 247 0.46 -3.46 -3.28
N GLN A 248 1.28 -2.49 -3.70
CA GLN A 248 2.72 -2.67 -3.86
C GLN A 248 3.40 -3.03 -2.53
N GLU A 249 3.05 -2.33 -1.45
CA GLU A 249 3.56 -2.62 -0.11
C GLU A 249 2.99 -3.92 0.47
N TYR A 250 1.67 -4.17 0.31
CA TYR A 250 1.07 -5.44 0.70
C TYR A 250 1.73 -6.64 0.01
N ASP A 251 1.93 -6.58 -1.31
CA ASP A 251 2.59 -7.64 -2.07
C ASP A 251 4.08 -7.81 -1.68
N LYS A 252 4.75 -6.77 -1.15
CA LYS A 252 6.13 -6.87 -0.63
C LYS A 252 6.17 -7.75 0.62
N ILE A 253 5.22 -7.55 1.55
CA ILE A 253 5.07 -8.37 2.75
C ILE A 253 4.66 -9.80 2.36
N ARG A 254 3.66 -9.94 1.48
CA ARG A 254 3.13 -11.21 0.97
C ARG A 254 4.21 -12.07 0.31
N ARG A 255 5.04 -11.50 -0.56
CA ARG A 255 6.19 -12.19 -1.17
C ARG A 255 7.20 -12.65 -0.12
N ALA A 256 7.45 -11.87 0.92
CA ALA A 256 8.33 -12.25 2.03
C ALA A 256 7.71 -13.33 2.95
N VAL A 257 6.38 -13.52 2.95
CA VAL A 257 5.70 -14.62 3.66
C VAL A 257 5.75 -15.91 2.84
N ARG A 258 5.45 -15.86 1.55
CA ARG A 258 5.45 -17.03 0.64
C ARG A 258 6.82 -17.72 0.49
N GLY A 259 7.91 -17.00 0.77
CA GLY A 259 9.26 -17.56 0.78
C GLY A 259 9.65 -18.30 2.07
N LEU A 260 8.75 -18.42 3.05
CA LEU A 260 9.01 -19.12 4.32
C LEU A 260 8.61 -20.60 4.24
N ASP A 261 9.54 -21.49 4.57
CA ASP A 261 9.22 -22.89 4.88
C ASP A 261 8.80 -22.99 6.35
N VAL A 262 7.49 -23.17 6.58
CA VAL A 262 6.89 -23.23 7.92
C VAL A 262 6.31 -24.63 8.16
N PRO A 263 6.80 -25.38 9.17
CA PRO A 263 6.30 -26.72 9.47
C PRO A 263 4.80 -26.74 9.74
N LYS A 264 4.09 -27.77 9.25
CA LYS A 264 2.62 -27.91 9.38
C LYS A 264 2.09 -27.71 10.81
N VAL A 265 2.84 -28.16 11.82
CA VAL A 265 2.47 -27.98 13.24
C VAL A 265 2.49 -26.50 13.65
N ALA A 266 3.46 -25.73 13.18
CA ALA A 266 3.57 -24.30 13.43
C ALA A 266 2.49 -23.51 12.65
N VAL A 267 2.16 -23.93 11.42
CA VAL A 267 1.00 -23.39 10.67
C VAL A 267 -0.30 -23.62 11.45
N ARG A 268 -0.52 -24.80 12.05
CA ARG A 268 -1.69 -25.06 12.90
C ARG A 268 -1.75 -24.12 14.12
N THR A 269 -0.62 -23.87 14.80
CA THR A 269 -0.58 -22.89 15.91
C THR A 269 -0.95 -21.47 15.45
N LEU A 270 -0.56 -21.06 14.24
CA LEU A 270 -0.97 -19.76 13.68
C LEU A 270 -2.48 -19.70 13.38
N TYR A 271 -3.07 -20.80 12.85
CA TYR A 271 -4.52 -20.92 12.66
C TYR A 271 -5.31 -20.85 13.97
N GLU A 272 -4.78 -21.43 15.03
CA GLU A 272 -5.38 -21.41 16.36
C GLU A 272 -5.35 -20.00 16.95
N LEU A 273 -4.20 -19.32 16.88
CA LEU A 273 -4.07 -17.90 17.21
C LEU A 273 -5.03 -17.01 16.41
N TYR A 274 -5.14 -17.22 15.10
CA TYR A 274 -6.08 -16.48 14.23
C TYR A 274 -7.54 -16.67 14.67
N SER A 275 -7.92 -17.91 14.98
CA SER A 275 -9.26 -18.25 15.48
C SER A 275 -9.55 -17.59 16.83
N LEU A 276 -8.53 -17.44 17.67
CA LEU A 276 -8.55 -16.69 18.94
C LEU A 276 -8.40 -15.16 18.74
N ARG A 277 -8.65 -14.63 17.55
CA ARG A 277 -8.60 -13.19 17.18
C ARG A 277 -7.21 -12.56 17.15
N GLY A 278 -6.18 -13.40 17.00
CA GLY A 278 -4.79 -13.00 16.76
C GLY A 278 -3.95 -12.73 18.00
N ALA A 279 -4.50 -12.93 19.20
CA ALA A 279 -3.76 -12.85 20.47
C ALA A 279 -4.31 -13.87 21.46
N ALA A 280 -3.42 -14.63 22.13
CA ALA A 280 -3.82 -15.60 23.15
C ALA A 280 -2.66 -15.96 24.10
N ALA A 281 -2.98 -16.40 25.31
CA ALA A 281 -1.97 -16.93 26.24
C ALA A 281 -1.34 -18.23 25.69
N PRO A 282 -0.03 -18.47 25.84
CA PRO A 282 0.64 -19.68 25.32
C PRO A 282 -0.04 -21.00 25.74
N ALA A 283 -0.63 -21.04 26.94
CA ALA A 283 -1.30 -22.20 27.51
C ALA A 283 -2.65 -22.55 26.84
N THR A 284 -3.21 -21.69 25.98
CA THR A 284 -4.44 -21.99 25.22
C THR A 284 -4.16 -22.48 23.80
N LEU A 285 -2.89 -22.60 23.40
CA LEU A 285 -2.46 -23.03 22.06
C LEU A 285 -1.91 -24.47 22.02
N PHE A 286 -1.77 -25.09 23.19
CA PHE A 286 -1.16 -26.41 23.38
C PHE A 286 -1.76 -27.06 24.63
N ASP A 287 -1.77 -28.40 24.67
CA ASP A 287 -2.16 -29.19 25.86
C ASP A 287 -1.08 -29.13 26.96
N GLY A 288 -0.80 -27.92 27.45
CA GLY A 288 0.23 -27.62 28.45
C GLY A 288 1.59 -27.18 27.87
N PRO A 289 2.46 -26.58 28.72
CA PRO A 289 3.81 -26.19 28.32
C PRO A 289 4.71 -27.42 28.12
N SER A 290 5.39 -27.46 26.98
CA SER A 290 6.41 -28.48 26.68
C SER A 290 7.58 -27.85 25.93
N ASP A 291 8.74 -28.51 25.93
CA ASP A 291 9.90 -28.08 25.14
C ASP A 291 9.57 -27.96 23.64
N ALA A 292 8.69 -28.82 23.13
CA ALA A 292 8.19 -28.78 21.77
C ALA A 292 7.32 -27.54 21.51
N SER A 293 6.36 -27.24 22.40
CA SER A 293 5.53 -26.03 22.34
C SER A 293 6.39 -24.76 22.33
N ALA A 294 7.39 -24.71 23.22
CA ALA A 294 8.34 -23.59 23.29
C ALA A 294 9.24 -23.50 22.05
N ALA A 295 9.65 -24.63 21.46
CA ALA A 295 10.40 -24.64 20.20
C ALA A 295 9.57 -24.13 19.02
N ILE A 296 8.28 -24.49 18.94
CA ILE A 296 7.35 -23.99 17.91
C ILE A 296 7.21 -22.47 18.01
N LEU A 297 6.88 -21.94 19.20
CA LEU A 297 6.67 -20.49 19.37
C LEU A 297 7.95 -19.68 19.09
N ARG A 298 9.13 -20.13 19.54
CA ARG A 298 10.42 -19.51 19.19
C ARG A 298 10.72 -19.57 17.69
N GLY A 299 10.32 -20.65 17.01
CA GLY A 299 10.43 -20.75 15.55
C GLY A 299 9.56 -19.72 14.83
N LEU A 300 8.31 -19.55 15.27
CA LEU A 300 7.37 -18.57 14.74
C LEU A 300 7.82 -17.12 15.00
N GLU A 301 8.36 -16.83 16.19
CA GLU A 301 8.94 -15.53 16.53
C GLU A 301 10.17 -15.22 15.66
N LYS A 302 11.09 -16.19 15.51
CA LYS A 302 12.28 -16.06 14.65
C LYS A 302 11.91 -15.83 13.18
N ALA A 303 10.79 -16.39 12.71
CA ALA A 303 10.23 -16.12 11.38
C ALA A 303 9.45 -14.79 11.30
N SER A 304 9.32 -14.06 12.41
CA SER A 304 8.52 -12.84 12.57
C SER A 304 7.03 -13.03 12.23
N LEU A 305 6.50 -14.22 12.50
CA LEU A 305 5.08 -14.58 12.30
C LEU A 305 4.24 -14.34 13.57
N VAL A 306 4.88 -14.43 14.74
CA VAL A 306 4.32 -14.01 16.02
C VAL A 306 5.26 -13.05 16.74
N ARG A 307 4.74 -12.36 17.75
CA ARG A 307 5.51 -11.62 18.76
C ARG A 307 4.98 -11.99 20.15
N PHE A 308 5.84 -11.95 21.16
CA PHE A 308 5.42 -12.07 22.56
C PHE A 308 5.08 -10.69 23.12
N GLY A 309 3.91 -10.57 23.74
CA GLY A 309 3.57 -9.52 24.69
C GLY A 309 3.91 -9.94 26.12
N ASP A 310 3.36 -9.25 27.12
CA ASP A 310 3.66 -9.52 28.53
C ASP A 310 3.16 -10.92 28.98
N ASP A 311 1.92 -11.28 28.63
CA ASP A 311 1.29 -12.58 28.97
C ASP A 311 0.71 -13.34 27.74
N GLU A 312 0.79 -12.76 26.53
CA GLU A 312 0.15 -13.26 25.32
C GLU A 312 1.14 -13.44 24.15
N VAL A 313 0.81 -14.34 23.23
CA VAL A 313 1.41 -14.44 21.89
C VAL A 313 0.47 -13.77 20.90
N GLU A 314 0.98 -12.78 20.16
CA GLU A 314 0.23 -12.05 19.13
C GLU A 314 0.70 -12.43 17.73
N LEU A 315 -0.22 -12.55 16.76
CA LEU A 315 0.12 -12.63 15.33
C LEU A 315 0.67 -11.29 14.83
N THR A 316 1.78 -11.33 14.11
CA THR A 316 2.24 -10.19 13.30
C THR A 316 1.43 -10.10 12.00
N SER A 317 1.53 -8.99 11.26
CA SER A 317 0.96 -8.88 9.92
C SER A 317 1.40 -10.03 8.99
N ARG A 318 2.65 -10.51 9.12
CA ARG A 318 3.14 -11.68 8.37
C ARG A 318 2.45 -12.98 8.79
N GLY A 319 2.19 -13.17 10.08
CA GLY A 319 1.42 -14.31 10.60
C GLY A 319 -0.02 -14.30 10.11
N TRP A 320 -0.70 -13.15 10.19
CA TRP A 320 -2.04 -12.95 9.66
C TRP A 320 -2.12 -13.27 8.15
N ILE A 321 -1.22 -12.70 7.33
CA ILE A 321 -1.14 -12.98 5.88
C ILE A 321 -0.92 -14.47 5.59
N LEU A 322 -0.01 -15.12 6.33
CA LEU A 322 0.25 -16.55 6.13
C LEU A 322 -1.01 -17.37 6.32
N VAL A 323 -1.78 -17.11 7.38
CA VAL A 323 -3.01 -17.83 7.68
C VAL A 323 -4.08 -17.57 6.62
N THR A 324 -4.33 -16.31 6.25
CA THR A 324 -5.36 -15.97 5.26
C THR A 324 -5.06 -16.57 3.89
N GLU A 325 -3.81 -16.54 3.42
CA GLU A 325 -3.45 -17.17 2.14
C GLU A 325 -3.70 -18.70 2.12
N HIS A 326 -3.52 -19.38 3.26
CA HIS A 326 -3.78 -20.82 3.34
C HIS A 326 -5.28 -21.14 3.45
N VAL A 327 -6.11 -20.22 4.00
CA VAL A 327 -7.57 -20.34 3.97
C VAL A 327 -8.06 -20.28 2.52
N ASP A 328 -7.65 -19.25 1.78
CA ASP A 328 -8.05 -19.02 0.39
C ASP A 328 -7.67 -20.21 -0.51
N ALA A 329 -6.43 -20.71 -0.38
CA ALA A 329 -5.97 -21.89 -1.11
C ALA A 329 -6.73 -23.18 -0.77
N SER A 330 -7.25 -23.31 0.46
CA SER A 330 -8.06 -24.45 0.89
C SER A 330 -9.52 -24.33 0.41
N ALA A 331 -10.04 -23.11 0.30
CA ALA A 331 -11.36 -22.83 -0.24
C ALA A 331 -11.42 -23.10 -1.76
N ASP A 332 -10.46 -22.60 -2.54
CA ASP A 332 -10.37 -22.87 -3.98
C ASP A 332 -10.19 -24.37 -4.29
N GLY A 333 -9.48 -25.11 -3.43
CA GLY A 333 -9.34 -26.57 -3.55
C GLY A 333 -10.66 -27.35 -3.39
N THR A 334 -11.69 -26.75 -2.79
CA THR A 334 -12.98 -27.42 -2.54
C THR A 334 -13.94 -27.31 -3.72
N ALA A 335 -13.71 -26.38 -4.66
CA ALA A 335 -14.55 -26.20 -5.85
C ALA A 335 -14.27 -27.22 -6.98
N ALA A 336 -13.20 -28.02 -6.88
CA ALA A 336 -12.70 -28.90 -7.94
C ALA A 336 -13.11 -30.39 -7.83
N HIS A 337 -14.01 -30.76 -6.90
CA HIS A 337 -14.55 -32.13 -6.75
C HIS A 337 -16.08 -32.11 -6.63
N GLY A 338 -16.75 -31.80 -7.75
CA GLY A 338 -18.20 -31.63 -7.78
C GLY A 338 -18.90 -31.75 -9.14
N VAL A 339 -18.24 -32.29 -10.18
CA VAL A 339 -18.90 -32.68 -11.45
C VAL A 339 -18.18 -33.90 -12.05
N GLY A 340 -18.93 -34.99 -12.31
CA GLY A 340 -18.42 -36.22 -12.94
C GLY A 340 -19.20 -37.45 -12.47
N ASP A 341 -20.18 -37.86 -13.29
CA ASP A 341 -21.19 -38.93 -13.08
C ASP A 341 -20.68 -40.24 -12.44
#